data_AF-A0A972I406-F1
#
_entry.id   AF-A0A972I406-F1
#
_cell.length_a   1.000
_cell.length_b   1.000
_cell.length_c   1.000
_cell.angle_alpha   90.00
_cell.angle_beta   90.00
_cell.angle_gamma   90.00
#
_symmetry.space_group_name_H-M   'P 1'
#
loop_
_entity.id
_entity.type
_entity.pdbx_description
1 polymer ?
#
loop_
_entity_poly.entity_id
_entity_poly.type
_entity_poly.pdbx_seq_one_letter_code
_entity_poly.pdbx_strand_id
1 'polypeptide(L)'
;MENTIKVSISVNAAANLLEREIIEGSITGTLIDRYEVRSSDNKKCVMMVFEKHYYRAGNRLTLTVLIDDLEGYTRVHYIAGGGGEGLFRFDWGAAESFE
;
A
#
# COMPACT_ATOMS: atom_id res chain seq x y z
N MET A 1 -4.31 15.61 -6.91
CA MET A 1 -4.18 15.57 -5.45
C MET A 1 -2.87 14.88 -5.15
N GLU A 2 -2.08 15.43 -4.24
CA GLU A 2 -0.87 14.76 -3.77
C GLU A 2 -1.32 13.64 -2.82
N ASN A 3 -1.03 12.37 -3.14
CA ASN A 3 -1.44 11.23 -2.32
C ASN A 3 -0.51 11.05 -1.12
N THR A 4 -0.31 12.12 -0.35
CA THR A 4 0.64 12.19 0.76
C THR A 4 -0.02 12.85 1.95
N ILE A 5 0.09 12.23 3.12
CA ILE A 5 -0.37 12.80 4.41
C ILE A 5 0.74 12.72 5.46
N LYS A 6 0.68 13.61 6.45
CA LYS A 6 1.54 13.60 7.63
C LYS A 6 0.74 13.14 8.84
N VAL A 7 1.30 12.26 9.65
CA VAL A 7 0.64 11.70 10.83
C VAL A 7 1.50 11.84 12.07
N SER A 8 0.87 11.92 13.24
CA SER A 8 1.53 12.13 14.54
C SER A 8 1.90 10.83 15.26
N ILE A 9 1.72 9.68 14.61
CA ILE A 9 2.04 8.35 15.15
C ILE A 9 3.29 7.81 14.47
N SER A 10 4.00 6.88 15.12
CA SER A 10 5.22 6.30 14.56
C SER A 10 4.95 5.51 13.28
N VAL A 11 5.99 5.30 12.46
CA VAL A 11 5.93 4.48 11.24
C VAL A 11 5.30 3.10 11.50
N ASN A 12 5.71 2.42 12.57
CA ASN A 12 5.13 1.12 12.94
C ASN A 12 3.66 1.21 13.37
N ALA A 13 3.30 2.25 14.12
CA ALA A 13 1.91 2.45 14.52
C ALA A 13 1.01 2.72 13.31
N ALA A 14 1.49 3.53 12.36
CA ALA A 14 0.78 3.78 11.10
C ALA A 14 0.64 2.51 10.25
N ALA A 15 1.72 1.72 10.11
CA ALA A 15 1.68 0.45 9.38
C ALA A 15 0.68 -0.54 9.99
N ASN A 16 0.73 -0.73 11.31
CA ASN A 16 -0.16 -1.63 12.02
C ASN A 16 -1.62 -1.17 11.97
N LEU A 17 -1.86 0.14 12.03
CA LEU A 17 -3.18 0.72 11.88
C LEU A 17 -3.74 0.44 10.48
N LEU A 18 -2.97 0.73 9.42
CA LEU A 18 -3.40 0.48 8.04
C LEU A 18 -3.67 -1.00 7.79
N GLU A 19 -2.79 -1.88 8.26
CA GLU A 19 -2.96 -3.33 8.14
C GLU A 19 -4.26 -3.80 8.80
N ARG A 20 -4.49 -3.37 10.04
CA ARG A 20 -5.72 -3.68 10.77
C ARG A 20 -6.96 -3.18 10.04
N GLU A 21 -7.01 -1.89 9.69
CA GLU A 21 -8.20 -1.30 9.06
C GLU A 21 -8.49 -1.89 7.68
N ILE A 22 -7.46 -2.24 6.90
CA ILE A 22 -7.64 -2.80 5.56
C ILE A 22 -8.03 -4.29 5.60
N ILE A 23 -7.48 -5.06 6.54
CA ILE A 23 -7.78 -6.50 6.67
C ILE A 23 -9.09 -6.70 7.44
N GLU A 24 -9.24 -6.14 8.63
CA GLU A 24 -10.44 -6.33 9.46
C GLU A 24 -11.64 -5.54 8.92
N GLY A 25 -11.40 -4.38 8.30
CA GLY A 25 -12.45 -3.56 7.67
C GLY A 25 -12.87 -4.06 6.28
N SER A 26 -12.39 -5.22 5.83
CA SER A 26 -12.68 -5.76 4.50
C SER A 26 -12.96 -7.25 4.53
N ILE A 27 -13.91 -7.69 3.71
CA ILE A 27 -14.18 -9.13 3.51
C ILE A 27 -13.06 -9.80 2.71
N THR A 28 -12.42 -9.06 1.81
CA THR A 28 -11.46 -9.60 0.81
C THR A 28 -10.11 -8.89 0.83
N GLY A 29 -9.87 -8.06 1.85
CA GLY A 29 -8.65 -7.28 2.00
C GLY A 29 -7.50 -8.16 2.46
N THR A 30 -6.38 -8.10 1.76
CA THR A 30 -5.19 -8.91 2.05
C THR A 30 -3.94 -8.05 1.96
N LEU A 31 -3.00 -8.23 2.88
CA LEU A 31 -1.63 -7.75 2.73
C LEU A 31 -0.89 -8.71 1.78
N ILE A 32 -0.43 -8.19 0.64
CA ILE A 32 0.32 -8.93 -0.38
C ILE A 32 1.81 -8.94 -0.07
N ASP A 33 2.35 -7.79 0.28
CA ASP A 33 3.77 -7.66 0.63
C ASP A 33 3.99 -6.57 1.68
N ARG A 34 5.05 -6.74 2.46
CA ARG A 34 5.55 -5.77 3.42
C ARG A 34 7.07 -5.80 3.40
N TYR A 35 7.66 -4.67 3.05
CA TYR A 35 9.10 -4.49 3.02
C TYR A 35 9.51 -3.35 3.96
N GLU A 36 10.43 -3.61 4.88
CA GLU A 36 10.96 -2.60 5.81
C GLU A 36 12.45 -2.39 5.57
N VAL A 37 12.86 -1.12 5.49
CA VAL A 37 14.27 -0.72 5.52
C VAL A 37 14.53 0.25 6.66
N ARG A 38 15.77 0.24 7.14
CA ARG A 38 16.28 1.21 8.10
C ARG A 38 17.46 1.95 7.52
N SER A 39 17.49 3.26 7.73
CA SER A 39 18.64 4.10 7.42
C SER A 39 19.73 3.94 8.50
N SER A 40 20.94 4.40 8.20
CA SER A 40 22.09 4.39 9.12
C SER A 40 21.85 5.23 10.39
N ASP A 41 20.98 6.23 10.32
CA ASP A 41 20.53 7.07 11.43
C ASP A 41 19.25 6.53 12.12
N ASN A 42 18.94 5.24 11.93
CA ASN A 42 17.81 4.52 12.51
C ASN A 42 16.42 5.05 12.11
N LYS A 43 16.35 5.87 11.05
CA LYS A 43 15.08 6.17 10.38
C LYS A 43 14.50 4.92 9.73
N LYS A 44 13.19 4.87 9.59
CA LYS A 44 12.46 3.73 9.06
C LYS A 44 11.67 4.13 7.81
N CYS A 45 11.66 3.21 6.84
CA CYS A 45 10.75 3.25 5.71
C CYS A 45 10.09 1.87 5.56
N VAL A 46 8.78 1.85 5.41
CA VAL A 46 7.96 0.64 5.28
C VAL A 46 7.11 0.78 4.03
N MET A 47 7.29 -0.12 3.08
CA MET A 47 6.37 -0.32 1.96
C MET A 47 5.39 -1.43 2.32
N MET A 48 4.11 -1.22 2.01
CA MET A 48 3.05 -2.21 2.15
C MET A 48 2.24 -2.25 0.86
N VAL A 49 1.97 -3.45 0.36
CA VAL A 49 1.10 -3.65 -0.80
C VAL A 49 -0.12 -4.41 -0.33
N PHE A 50 -1.28 -3.80 -0.45
CA PHE A 50 -2.56 -4.41 -0.13
C PHE A 50 -3.34 -4.70 -1.39
N GLU A 51 -4.27 -5.64 -1.28
CA GLU A 51 -5.17 -5.98 -2.36
C GLU A 51 -6.58 -6.23 -1.83
N LYS A 52 -7.60 -5.75 -2.55
CA LYS A 52 -9.01 -5.91 -2.17
C LYS A 52 -9.87 -6.14 -3.40
N HIS A 53 -10.76 -7.13 -3.32
CA HIS A 53 -11.73 -7.38 -4.38
C HIS A 53 -12.97 -6.50 -4.20
N TYR A 54 -13.32 -5.71 -5.22
CA TYR A 54 -14.48 -4.83 -5.23
C TYR A 54 -15.60 -5.44 -6.07
N TYR A 55 -16.53 -6.12 -5.40
CA TYR A 55 -17.62 -6.87 -6.04
C TYR A 55 -18.48 -6.05 -7.00
N ARG A 56 -18.76 -4.77 -6.70
CA ARG A 56 -19.56 -3.90 -7.58
C ARG A 56 -18.90 -3.63 -8.93
N ALA A 57 -17.57 -3.61 -8.96
CA ALA A 57 -16.78 -3.33 -10.16
C ALA A 57 -16.19 -4.61 -10.79
N GLY A 58 -16.36 -5.77 -10.15
CA GLY A 58 -15.85 -7.06 -10.65
C GLY A 58 -14.33 -7.11 -10.79
N ASN A 59 -13.61 -6.22 -10.10
CA ASN A 59 -12.16 -6.07 -10.22
C ASN A 59 -11.47 -6.09 -8.85
N ARG A 60 -10.15 -6.24 -8.89
CA ARG A 60 -9.29 -6.28 -7.72
C ARG A 60 -8.39 -5.06 -7.73
N LEU A 61 -8.45 -4.28 -6.65
CA LEU A 61 -7.64 -3.08 -6.48
C LEU A 61 -6.42 -3.40 -5.64
N THR A 62 -5.29 -2.86 -6.06
CA THR A 62 -4.05 -2.86 -5.28
C THR A 62 -3.87 -1.48 -4.66
N LEU A 63 -3.48 -1.42 -3.39
CA LEU A 63 -3.07 -0.19 -2.71
C LEU A 63 -1.63 -0.37 -2.25
N THR A 64 -0.73 0.43 -2.81
CA THR A 64 0.65 0.52 -2.35
C THR A 64 0.79 1.71 -1.42
N VAL A 65 1.38 1.49 -0.26
CA VAL A 65 1.61 2.51 0.76
C VAL A 65 3.09 2.54 1.12
N LEU A 66 3.67 3.73 1.17
CA LEU A 66 5.00 4.00 1.69
C LEU A 66 4.86 4.82 2.97
N ILE A 67 5.45 4.35 4.06
CA ILE A 67 5.43 5.02 5.36
C ILE A 67 6.86 5.26 5.79
N ASP A 68 7.23 6.51 6.03
CA ASP A 68 8.61 6.85 6.39
C ASP A 68 8.71 7.99 7.40
N ASP A 69 9.83 8.07 8.11
CA ASP A 69 10.16 9.20 8.99
C ASP A 69 11.47 9.92 8.61
N LEU A 70 11.86 9.80 7.34
CA LEU A 70 13.12 10.29 6.79
C LEU A 70 13.24 11.82 6.89
N GLU A 71 12.11 12.52 6.82
CA GLU A 71 12.04 13.99 6.92
C GLU A 71 11.78 14.50 8.35
N GLY A 72 11.90 13.64 9.37
CA GLY A 72 11.71 14.01 10.77
C GLY A 72 10.26 13.99 11.27
N TYR A 73 9.31 13.63 10.41
CA TYR A 73 7.91 13.37 10.76
C TYR A 73 7.43 12.12 10.03
N THR A 74 6.42 11.43 10.56
CA THR A 74 5.87 10.26 9.87
C THR A 74 5.01 10.70 8.69
N ARG A 75 5.44 10.34 7.49
CA ARG A 75 4.77 10.55 6.22
C ARG A 75 4.15 9.24 5.77
N VAL A 76 2.95 9.32 5.20
CA VAL A 76 2.29 8.22 4.49
C VAL A 76 2.04 8.70 3.06
N HIS A 77 2.70 8.08 2.10
CA HIS A 77 2.41 8.24 0.68
C HIS A 77 1.70 6.98 0.18
N TYR A 78 0.71 7.12 -0.69
CA TYR A 78 -0.04 5.96 -1.16
C TYR A 78 -0.51 6.09 -2.61
N ILE A 79 -0.72 4.97 -3.26
CA ILE A 79 -1.25 4.90 -4.61
C ILE A 79 -2.13 3.67 -4.76
N ALA A 80 -3.31 3.84 -5.33
CA ALA A 80 -4.20 2.74 -5.66
C ALA A 80 -4.20 2.48 -7.18
N GLY A 81 -4.25 1.22 -7.57
CA GLY A 81 -4.31 0.75 -8.96
C GLY A 81 -5.24 -0.46 -9.12
N GLY A 82 -5.43 -0.95 -10.35
CA GLY A 82 -6.25 -2.16 -10.61
C GLY A 82 -7.74 -1.91 -10.87
N GLY A 83 -8.19 -0.64 -10.87
CA GLY A 83 -9.61 -0.27 -10.99
C GLY A 83 -10.20 -0.21 -12.40
N GLY A 84 -9.37 -0.40 -13.43
CA GLY A 84 -9.70 -0.49 -14.86
C GLY A 84 -10.91 0.32 -15.37
N GLU A 85 -10.67 1.36 -16.16
CA GLU A 85 -11.56 1.62 -17.29
C GLU A 85 -11.22 0.57 -18.37
N GLY A 86 -11.80 -0.65 -18.29
CA GLY A 86 -11.70 -1.67 -19.36
C GLY A 86 -11.68 -3.15 -18.94
N LEU A 87 -12.35 -3.99 -19.73
CA LEU A 87 -12.71 -5.42 -19.52
C LEU A 87 -11.53 -6.44 -19.51
N PHE A 88 -10.28 -6.04 -19.69
CA PHE A 88 -9.14 -6.98 -19.72
C PHE A 88 -7.86 -6.38 -19.15
N ARG A 89 -7.49 -6.80 -17.94
CA ARG A 89 -6.09 -6.88 -17.50
C ARG A 89 -5.84 -8.23 -16.84
N PHE A 90 -6.00 -9.28 -17.63
CA PHE A 90 -5.20 -10.49 -17.45
C PHE A 90 -3.78 -10.13 -17.87
N ASP A 91 -2.84 -10.18 -16.94
CA ASP A 91 -1.50 -9.62 -17.11
C ASP A 91 -0.62 -10.39 -18.11
N TRP A 92 -1.00 -11.61 -18.53
CA TRP A 92 -0.30 -12.41 -19.56
C TRP A 92 1.24 -12.49 -19.40
N GLY A 93 1.74 -12.43 -18.16
CA GLY A 93 3.18 -12.40 -17.88
C GLY A 93 3.84 -11.02 -17.98
N ALA A 94 3.09 -9.91 -18.05
CA ALA A 94 3.69 -8.58 -18.09
C ALA A 94 4.35 -8.18 -16.76
N ALA A 95 4.04 -8.82 -15.63
CA ALA A 95 4.83 -8.75 -14.41
C ALA A 95 6.28 -9.24 -14.62
N GLU A 96 6.53 -10.23 -15.50
CA GLU A 96 7.88 -10.72 -15.83
C GLU A 96 8.69 -9.71 -16.67
N SER A 97 8.05 -8.65 -17.20
CA SER A 97 8.74 -7.58 -17.93
C SER A 97 9.31 -6.47 -17.05
N PHE A 98 9.10 -6.55 -15.73
CA PHE A 98 9.65 -5.63 -14.73
C PHE A 98 10.80 -6.25 -13.90
N GLU A 99 11.22 -7.49 -14.20
CA GLU A 99 12.44 -8.12 -13.64
C GLU A 99 13.71 -7.76 -14.42
#